data_AF-A0A1K1R4K7-F1
#
_entry.id   AF-A0A1K1R4K7-F1
#
_cell.length_a   1.000
_cell.length_b   1.000
_cell.length_c   1.000
_cell.angle_alpha   90.00
_cell.angle_beta   90.00
_cell.angle_gamma   90.00
#
_symmetry.space_group_name_H-M   'P 1'
#
loop_
_entity.id
_entity.type
_entity.pdbx_description
1 polymer ?
#
loop_
_entity_poly.entity_id
_entity_poly.type
_entity_poly.pdbx_seq_one_letter_code
_entity_poly.pdbx_strand_id
1 'polypeptide(L)'
;MKKVSNPHFIKSIQEEHYLWGLPKPKHPLISVFHLKDTKIIDDFPSDFILIFYCIAIKKNVVGKIRYGQRYFDHDNGIMSFIS
;
A
#
# COMPACT_ATOMS: atom_id res chain seq x y z
N MET A 1 -3.93 -26.06 7.50
CA MET A 1 -2.58 -25.42 7.52
C MET A 1 -2.70 -24.08 6.82
N LYS A 2 -2.29 -22.95 7.45
CA LYS A 2 -2.29 -21.64 6.77
C LYS A 2 -1.24 -21.70 5.65
N LYS A 3 -1.66 -21.46 4.41
CA LYS A 3 -0.78 -21.45 3.23
C LYS A 3 0.23 -20.32 3.44
N VAL A 4 1.52 -20.65 3.54
CA VAL A 4 2.59 -19.63 3.62
C VAL A 4 2.77 -19.10 2.21
N SER A 5 2.12 -17.98 1.89
CA SER A 5 2.37 -17.25 0.64
C SER A 5 3.58 -16.34 0.84
N ASN A 6 4.54 -16.41 -0.08
CA ASN A 6 5.60 -15.41 -0.12
C ASN A 6 4.98 -14.03 -0.41
N PRO A 7 5.42 -12.97 0.27
CA PRO A 7 4.93 -11.63 0.00
C PRO A 7 5.33 -11.20 -1.42
N HIS A 8 4.44 -10.46 -2.08
CA HIS A 8 4.74 -9.86 -3.38
C HIS A 8 5.68 -8.67 -3.19
N PHE A 9 6.81 -8.65 -3.88
CA PHE A 9 7.75 -7.53 -3.82
C PHE A 9 7.40 -6.51 -4.90
N ILE A 10 6.90 -5.35 -4.48
CA ILE A 10 6.63 -4.21 -5.37
C ILE A 10 7.95 -3.47 -5.56
N LYS A 11 8.47 -3.51 -6.79
CA LYS A 11 9.84 -3.11 -7.10
C LYS A 11 9.98 -1.64 -7.51
N SER A 12 8.87 -0.97 -7.84
CA SER A 12 8.90 0.40 -8.33
C SER A 12 7.60 1.16 -8.05
N ILE A 13 7.70 2.50 -8.06
CA ILE A 13 6.54 3.41 -7.96
C ILE A 13 5.56 3.16 -9.12
N GLN A 14 6.07 2.81 -10.30
CA GLN A 14 5.22 2.50 -11.46
C GLN A 14 4.38 1.24 -11.24
N GLU A 15 4.96 0.21 -10.64
CA GLU A 15 4.25 -1.02 -10.29
C GLU A 15 3.19 -0.75 -9.21
N GLU A 16 3.53 0.04 -8.19
CA GLU A 16 2.55 0.47 -7.18
C GLU A 16 1.38 1.21 -7.80
N HIS A 17 1.64 2.17 -8.70
CA HIS A 17 0.58 2.88 -9.42
C HIS A 17 -0.32 1.94 -10.21
N TYR A 18 0.25 0.95 -10.90
CA TYR A 18 -0.53 -0.06 -11.62
C TYR A 18 -1.44 -0.86 -10.69
N LEU A 19 -0.90 -1.36 -9.57
CA LEU A 19 -1.67 -2.13 -8.58
C LEU A 19 -2.82 -1.31 -7.97
N TRP A 20 -2.61 -0.02 -7.73
CA TRP A 20 -3.65 0.89 -7.23
C TRP A 20 -4.59 1.45 -8.32
N GLY A 21 -4.46 1.00 -9.57
CA GLY A 21 -5.29 1.47 -10.69
C GLY A 21 -5.10 2.95 -11.03
N LEU A 22 -3.94 3.49 -10.69
CA LEU A 22 -3.55 4.88 -10.93
C LEU A 22 -2.93 5.05 -12.34
N PRO A 23 -3.01 6.25 -12.93
CA PRO A 23 -2.24 6.57 -14.12
C PRO A 23 -0.73 6.46 -13.84
N LYS A 24 0.08 6.35 -14.91
CA LYS A 24 1.54 6.33 -14.78
C LYS A 24 2.03 7.52 -13.93
N PRO A 25 3.02 7.29 -13.04
CA PRO A 25 3.55 8.36 -12.22
C PRO A 25 4.18 9.45 -13.11
N LYS A 26 4.04 10.71 -12.71
CA LYS A 26 4.63 11.85 -13.43
C LYS A 26 6.15 11.90 -13.32
N HIS A 27 6.72 11.25 -12.31
CA HIS A 27 8.16 11.21 -12.06
C HIS A 27 8.58 9.78 -11.65
N PRO A 28 9.74 9.29 -12.12
CA PRO A 28 10.16 7.91 -11.87
C PRO A 28 10.56 7.62 -10.42
N LEU A 29 11.03 8.63 -9.67
CA LEU A 29 11.60 8.46 -8.31
C LEU A 29 10.71 8.97 -7.17
N ILE A 30 9.65 9.72 -7.49
CA ILE A 30 8.75 10.26 -6.47
C ILE A 30 7.34 10.33 -7.02
N SER A 31 6.37 9.98 -6.19
CA SER A 31 4.97 10.16 -6.51
C SER A 31 4.17 10.49 -5.26
N VAL A 32 3.09 11.24 -5.47
CA VAL A 32 2.11 11.58 -4.44
C VAL A 32 0.74 11.44 -5.09
N PHE A 33 -0.14 10.67 -4.46
CA PHE A 33 -1.52 10.47 -4.90
C PHE A 33 -2.46 10.44 -3.70
N HIS A 34 -3.75 10.70 -3.93
CA HIS A 34 -4.75 10.50 -2.89
C HIS A 34 -5.32 9.08 -2.98
N LEU A 35 -5.46 8.41 -1.84
CA LEU A 35 -6.05 7.07 -1.75
C LEU A 35 -7.47 7.00 -2.36
N LYS A 36 -8.25 8.09 -2.31
CA LYS A 36 -9.58 8.19 -2.92
C LYS A 36 -9.58 8.07 -4.45
N ASP A 37 -8.44 8.30 -5.08
CA ASP A 37 -8.29 8.24 -6.54
C ASP A 37 -7.90 6.82 -7.00
N THR A 38 -7.67 5.90 -6.07
CA THR A 38 -7.28 4.53 -6.36
C THR A 38 -8.47 3.66 -6.75
N LYS A 39 -8.23 2.71 -7.65
CA LYS A 39 -9.17 1.65 -8.01
C LYS A 39 -8.38 0.36 -7.90
N ILE A 40 -8.47 -0.28 -6.73
CA ILE A 40 -7.78 -1.55 -6.45
C ILE A 40 -8.15 -2.52 -7.57
N ILE A 41 -7.17 -3.00 -8.32
CA ILE A 41 -7.39 -4.05 -9.31
C ILE A 41 -7.67 -5.38 -8.59
N ASP A 42 -8.47 -6.26 -9.19
CA ASP A 42 -8.88 -7.53 -8.57
C ASP A 42 -7.70 -8.41 -8.12
N ASP A 43 -6.51 -8.21 -8.71
CA ASP A 43 -5.27 -8.96 -8.41
C ASP A 43 -4.34 -8.28 -7.39
N PHE A 44 -4.84 -7.36 -6.55
CA PHE A 44 -3.99 -6.72 -5.55
C PHE A 44 -3.48 -7.76 -4.52
N PRO A 45 -2.16 -7.86 -4.30
CA PRO A 45 -1.59 -8.88 -3.42
C PRO A 45 -2.02 -8.66 -1.97
N SER A 46 -2.49 -9.74 -1.31
CA SER A 46 -2.92 -9.69 0.10
C SER A 46 -1.76 -9.38 1.06
N ASP A 47 -0.54 -9.80 0.71
CA ASP A 47 0.69 -9.52 1.43
C ASP A 47 1.74 -9.01 0.44
N PHE A 48 2.31 -7.83 0.70
CA PHE A 48 3.31 -7.22 -0.16
C PHE A 48 4.40 -6.50 0.65
N ILE A 49 5.56 -6.34 0.01
CA ILE A 49 6.71 -5.58 0.52
C ILE A 49 7.04 -4.51 -0.53
N LEU A 50 7.23 -3.27 -0.07
CA LEU A 50 7.78 -2.19 -0.89
C LEU A 50 9.30 -2.22 -0.76
N ILE A 51 10.04 -2.19 -1.87
CA ILE A 51 11.52 -2.06 -1.83
C ILE A 51 12.00 -0.61 -1.90
N PHE A 52 11.07 0.33 -1.69
CA PHE A 52 11.30 1.76 -1.70
C PHE A 52 10.53 2.38 -0.53
N TYR A 53 10.94 3.59 -0.16
CA TYR A 53 10.36 4.28 0.97
C TYR A 53 8.96 4.83 0.64
N CYS A 54 8.00 4.57 1.51
CA CYS A 54 6.63 5.08 1.38
C CYS A 54 6.15 5.72 2.68
N ILE A 55 5.57 6.91 2.55
CA ILE A 55 4.84 7.59 3.61
C ILE A 55 3.36 7.54 3.28
N ALA A 56 2.57 6.86 4.10
CA ALA A 56 1.14 6.75 3.91
C ALA A 56 0.40 7.47 5.04
N ILE A 57 -0.47 8.41 4.68
CA ILE A 57 -1.35 9.10 5.62
C ILE A 57 -2.78 8.63 5.36
N LYS A 58 -3.37 7.93 6.32
CA LYS A 58 -4.72 7.38 6.22
C LYS A 58 -5.58 8.01 7.30
N LYS A 59 -6.72 8.60 6.91
CA LYS A 59 -7.73 9.13 7.82
C LYS A 59 -9.01 8.33 7.63
N ASN A 60 -9.79 8.16 8.71
CA ASN A 60 -11.09 7.47 8.67
C ASN A 60 -10.99 6.05 8.08
N VAL A 61 -9.98 5.29 8.50
CA VAL A 61 -9.81 3.91 8.03
C VAL A 61 -10.89 3.05 8.67
N VAL A 62 -11.84 2.61 7.86
CA VAL A 62 -12.85 1.64 8.29
C VAL A 62 -12.23 0.25 8.20
N GLY A 63 -11.88 -0.33 9.35
CA GLY A 63 -11.33 -1.69 9.45
C GLY A 63 -9.94 -1.74 10.09
N LYS A 64 -9.44 -2.95 10.32
CA LYS A 64 -8.12 -3.19 10.92
C LYS A 64 -7.10 -3.45 9.82
N ILE A 65 -6.10 -2.57 9.69
CA ILE A 65 -4.97 -2.81 8.80
C ILE A 65 -3.91 -3.59 9.57
N ARG A 66 -3.43 -4.68 8.96
CA ARG A 66 -2.29 -5.42 9.48
C ARG A 66 -1.02 -4.75 8.99
N TYR A 67 -0.17 -4.31 9.91
CA TYR A 67 1.17 -3.85 9.59
C TYR A 67 2.17 -4.73 10.34
N GLY A 68 3.02 -5.44 9.58
CA GLY A 68 3.87 -6.49 10.11
C GLY A 68 3.05 -7.59 10.80
N GLN A 69 3.31 -7.84 12.09
CA GLN A 69 2.64 -8.89 12.86
C GLN A 69 1.44 -8.39 13.69
N ARG A 70 1.18 -7.07 13.71
CA ARG A 70 0.14 -6.46 14.56
C ARG A 70 -0.98 -5.83 13.72
N TYR A 71 -2.18 -5.81 14.28
CA TYR A 71 -3.29 -5.02 13.77
C TYR A 71 -3.34 -3.72 14.56
N PHE A 72 -3.51 -2.61 13.87
CA PHE A 72 -3.68 -1.30 14.49
C PHE A 72 -5.14 -0.85 14.37
N ASP A 73 -5.66 -0.22 15.43
CA ASP A 73 -6.86 0.60 15.31
C ASP A 73 -6.46 1.97 14.73
N HIS A 74 -7.35 2.56 13.94
CA HIS A 74 -7.05 3.74 13.13
C HIS A 74 -8.14 4.80 13.27
N ASP A 75 -8.85 4.80 14.39
CA ASP A 75 -10.04 5.61 14.60
C ASP A 75 -9.76 7.11 14.48
N ASN A 76 -8.53 7.56 14.82
CA ASN A 76 -8.09 8.97 14.70
C ASN A 76 -7.14 9.24 13.52
N GLY A 77 -7.00 8.26 12.61
CA GLY A 77 -6.04 8.31 11.51
C GLY A 77 -4.62 7.86 11.89
N ILE A 78 -3.83 7.51 10.88
CA ILE A 78 -2.46 7.01 11.01
C ILE A 78 -1.54 7.65 9.97
N MET A 79 -0.29 7.88 10.37
CA MET A 79 0.84 8.09 9.49
C MET A 79 1.77 6.87 9.59
N SER A 80 2.03 6.21 8.47
CA SER A 80 2.92 5.06 8.38
C SER A 80 4.16 5.41 7.57
N PHE A 81 5.31 4.94 8.04
CA PHE A 81 6.59 5.02 7.35
C PHE A 81 7.04 3.59 7.04
N ILE A 82 7.19 3.27 5.75
CA ILE A 82 7.42 1.92 5.24
C ILE A 82 8.76 1.92 4.49
N SER A 83 9.64 0.97 4.83
CA SER A 83 10.99 0.78 4.26
C SER A 83 11.29 -0.67 3.99
#